data_AF-A0A3A8P2V2-F1
#
_entry.id   AF-A0A3A8P2V2-F1
#
_cell.length_a   1.000
_cell.length_b   1.000
_cell.length_c   1.000
_cell.angle_alpha   90.00
_cell.angle_beta   90.00
_cell.angle_gamma   90.00
#
_symmetry.space_group_name_H-M   'P 1'
#
loop_
_entity.id
_entity.type
_entity.pdbx_description
1 polymer ?
#
loop_
_entity_poly.entity_id
_entity_poly.type
_entity_poly.pdbx_seq_one_letter_code
_entity_poly.pdbx_strand_id
1 'polypeptide(L)' 'GGVFEAGRLDEAALLSVLDALPAGDFELGCHPGEGAPHVPEDPAWRYSWGAELAALTSPRVKAKLVERGIALSSYGALS' A
#
# COMPACT_ATOMS: atom_id res chain seq x y z
N GLY A 1 -2.49 8.95 -10.79
CA GLY A 1 -3.94 9.04 -10.55
C GLY A 1 -4.32 7.95 -9.57
N GLY A 2 -4.70 8.31 -8.34
CA GLY A 2 -4.74 7.41 -7.19
C GLY A 2 -5.97 6.51 -7.04
N VAL A 3 -6.90 6.52 -8.01
CA VAL A 3 -8.20 5.80 -7.89
C VAL A 3 -8.21 4.46 -8.64
N PHE A 4 -7.32 4.25 -9.61
CA PHE A 4 -7.33 3.06 -10.48
C PHE A 4 -6.49 1.88 -9.95
N GLU A 5 -5.60 2.11 -8.99
CA GLU A 5 -4.79 1.05 -8.35
C GLU A 5 -5.42 0.53 -7.04
N ALA A 6 -6.60 1.03 -6.67
CA ALA A 6 -7.33 0.60 -5.48
C ALA A 6 -7.63 -0.91 -5.58
N GLY A 7 -6.86 -1.71 -4.82
CA GLY A 7 -6.94 -3.18 -4.80
C GLY A 7 -5.85 -3.94 -5.55
N ARG A 8 -4.84 -3.25 -6.12
CA ARG A 8 -3.70 -3.86 -6.82
C ARG A 8 -2.34 -3.51 -6.22
N LEU A 9 -2.30 -3.08 -4.96
CA LEU A 9 -1.05 -2.79 -4.26
C LEU A 9 -0.30 -4.09 -3.96
N ASP A 10 0.57 -4.53 -4.87
CA ASP A 10 1.53 -5.61 -4.61
C ASP A 10 2.91 -5.06 -4.20
N GLU A 11 3.86 -5.94 -3.90
CA GLU A 11 5.21 -5.54 -3.46
C GLU A 11 5.91 -4.66 -4.51
N ALA A 12 5.79 -5.00 -5.79
CA ALA A 12 6.49 -4.28 -6.85
C ALA A 12 5.89 -2.87 -7.04
N ALA A 13 4.57 -2.76 -7.02
CA ALA A 13 3.86 -1.49 -7.08
C ALA A 13 4.23 -0.61 -5.87
N LEU A 14 4.22 -1.17 -4.66
CA LEU A 14 4.57 -0.42 -3.45
C LEU A 14 6.02 0.07 -3.48
N LEU A 15 6.97 -0.78 -3.86
CA LEU A 15 8.37 -0.37 -4.03
C LEU A 15 8.52 0.76 -5.06
N SER A 16 7.83 0.66 -6.20
CA SER A 16 7.85 1.72 -7.22
C SER A 16 7.27 3.03 -6.71
N VAL A 17 6.21 3.00 -5.89
CA VAL A 17 5.66 4.19 -5.25
C VAL A 17 6.68 4.82 -4.32
N LEU A 18 7.26 4.02 -3.41
CA LEU A 18 8.29 4.50 -2.46
C LEU A 18 9.50 5.08 -3.19
N ASP A 19 9.90 4.49 -4.32
CA ASP A 19 10.99 4.97 -5.16
C ASP A 19 10.68 6.33 -5.83
N ALA A 20 9.41 6.64 -6.08
CA ALA A 20 8.97 7.86 -6.75
C ALA A 20 8.53 9.00 -5.80
N LEU A 21 8.38 8.74 -4.49
CA LEU A 21 7.92 9.75 -3.54
C LEU A 21 8.88 10.95 -3.47
N PRO A 22 8.41 12.18 -3.70
CA PRO A 22 9.17 13.40 -3.40
C PRO A 22 9.12 13.70 -1.90
N ALA A 23 9.81 14.75 -1.45
CA ALA A 23 9.74 15.20 -0.07
C ALA A 23 8.34 15.75 0.27
N GLY A 24 7.79 15.37 1.42
CA GLY A 24 6.49 15.82 1.91
C GLY A 24 5.74 14.71 2.65
N ASP A 25 4.51 15.02 3.05
CA ASP A 25 3.60 14.07 3.71
C ASP A 25 2.68 13.42 2.67
N PHE A 26 2.54 12.11 2.75
CA PHE A 26 1.71 11.30 1.84
C PHE A 26 0.87 10.31 2.61
N GLU A 27 -0.35 10.09 2.13
CA GLU A 27 -1.20 8.99 2.55
C GLU A 27 -1.26 7.93 1.45
N LEU A 28 -1.14 6.67 1.85
CA LEU A 28 -1.39 5.51 1.00
C LEU A 28 -2.61 4.75 1.52
N GLY A 29 -3.74 4.88 0.81
CA GLY A 29 -4.92 4.06 1.09
C GLY A 29 -4.67 2.59 0.71
N CYS A 30 -4.97 1.68 1.62
CA CYS A 30 -4.75 0.24 1.45
C CYS A 30 -5.84 -0.61 2.12
N HIS A 31 -6.03 -1.84 1.64
CA HIS A 31 -7.06 -2.80 2.09
C HIS A 31 -6.49 -4.21 2.35
N PRO A 32 -5.43 -4.36 3.18
CA PRO A 32 -4.88 -5.68 3.49
C PRO A 32 -5.89 -6.56 4.21
N GLY A 33 -5.86 -7.87 3.91
CA GLY A 33 -6.74 -8.83 4.56
C GLY A 33 -6.40 -10.28 4.23
N GLU A 34 -6.91 -11.18 5.05
CA GLU A 34 -6.81 -12.63 4.86
C GLU A 34 -8.16 -13.18 4.33
N GLY A 35 -8.11 -14.22 3.50
CA GLY A 35 -9.31 -14.92 3.00
C GLY A 35 -9.79 -14.48 1.61
N ALA A 36 -10.76 -15.22 1.07
CA ALA A 36 -11.45 -14.85 -0.16
C ALA A 36 -12.49 -13.77 0.13
N PRO A 37 -12.66 -12.76 -0.75
CA PRO A 37 -13.65 -11.71 -0.54
C PRO A 37 -15.05 -12.30 -0.36
N HIS A 38 -15.62 -12.10 0.84
CA HIS A 38 -17.01 -12.46 1.15
C HIS A 38 -18.00 -11.39 0.72
N VAL A 39 -17.49 -10.26 0.22
CA VAL A 39 -18.27 -9.22 -0.44
C VAL A 39 -18.62 -9.75 -1.85
N PRO A 40 -19.86 -9.58 -2.35
CA PRO A 40 -20.13 -9.88 -3.74
C PRO A 40 -19.15 -9.04 -4.56
N GLU A 41 -18.15 -9.68 -5.16
CA GLU A 41 -17.24 -8.99 -6.07
C GLU A 41 -18.14 -8.35 -7.12
N ASP A 42 -18.23 -7.02 -7.12
CA ASP A 42 -18.57 -6.34 -8.35
C ASP A 42 -17.57 -6.88 -9.36
N PRO A 43 -18.00 -7.55 -10.45
CA PRO A 43 -17.07 -8.17 -11.39
C PRO A 43 -16.08 -7.16 -12.00
N ALA A 44 -16.34 -5.85 -11.86
CA ALA A 44 -15.41 -4.78 -12.22
C ALA A 44 -14.31 -4.49 -11.18
N TRP A 45 -14.44 -4.93 -9.92
CA TRP A 45 -13.54 -4.58 -8.83
C TRP A 45 -12.95 -5.82 -8.13
N ARG A 46 -11.71 -6.17 -8.48
CA ARG A 46 -10.94 -7.26 -7.84
C ARG A 46 -9.94 -6.68 -6.86
N TYR A 47 -10.20 -6.79 -5.57
CA TYR A 47 -9.21 -6.48 -4.55
C TYR A 47 -8.32 -7.70 -4.27
N SER A 48 -7.01 -7.53 -4.38
CA SER A 48 -6.03 -8.55 -4.00
C SER A 48 -5.54 -8.34 -2.56
N TRP A 49 -6.46 -8.50 -1.58
CA TRP A 49 -6.18 -8.24 -0.15
C TRP A 49 -4.95 -8.98 0.38
N GLY A 50 -4.76 -10.23 -0.06
CA GLY A 50 -3.61 -11.03 0.33
C GLY A 50 -2.29 -10.53 -0.25
N ALA A 51 -2.28 -10.06 -1.50
CA ALA A 51 -1.08 -9.47 -2.09
C ALA A 51 -0.72 -8.15 -1.41
N GLU A 52 -1.73 -7.37 -1.02
CA GLU A 52 -1.56 -6.13 -0.28
C GLU A 52 -1.04 -6.36 1.15
N LEU A 53 -1.59 -7.35 1.85
CA LEU A 53 -1.06 -7.79 3.15
C LEU A 53 0.39 -8.24 3.02
N ALA A 54 0.72 -9.04 2.00
CA ALA A 54 2.09 -9.48 1.75
C ALA A 54 3.04 -8.30 1.43
N ALA A 55 2.58 -7.31 0.66
CA ALA A 55 3.36 -6.11 0.34
C ALA A 55 3.63 -5.27 1.59
N LEU A 56 2.60 -4.99 2.40
CA LEU A 56 2.70 -4.17 3.61
C LEU A 56 3.52 -4.84 4.73
N THR A 57 3.63 -6.17 4.71
CA THR A 57 4.44 -6.94 5.68
C THR A 57 5.80 -7.39 5.11
N SER A 58 6.14 -7.01 3.88
CA SER A 58 7.37 -7.42 3.23
C SER A 58 8.62 -6.87 3.94
N PRO A 59 9.61 -7.72 4.28
CA PRO A 59 10.92 -7.27 4.77
C PRO A 59 11.63 -6.33 3.79
N ARG A 60 11.43 -6.52 2.48
CA ARG A 60 12.05 -5.72 1.43
C ARG A 60 11.45 -4.32 1.38
N VAL A 61 10.12 -4.20 1.50
CA VAL A 61 9.43 -2.91 1.62
C VAL A 61 9.88 -2.18 2.87
N LYS A 62 9.99 -2.89 4.01
CA LYS A 62 10.49 -2.31 5.25
C LYS A 62 11.92 -1.77 5.11
N ALA A 63 12.80 -2.52 4.45
CA ALA A 63 14.16 -2.07 4.17
C ALA A 63 14.16 -0.82 3.27
N LYS A 64 13.29 -0.76 2.26
CA LYS A 64 13.15 0.38 1.35
C LYS A 64 12.72 1.66 2.07
N LEU A 65 11.80 1.56 3.04
CA LEU A 65 11.41 2.71 3.87
C LEU A 65 12.62 3.31 4.60
N VAL A 66 13.47 2.45 5.19
CA VAL A 66 14.70 2.88 5.88
C VAL A 66 15.70 3.48 4.90
N GLU A 67 15.96 2.81 3.78
CA GLU A 67 16.87 3.28 2.71
C GLU A 67 16.49 4.68 2.21
N ARG A 68 15.19 4.94 2.08
CA ARG A 68 14.65 6.21 1.58
C ARG A 68 14.45 7.28 2.65
N GLY A 69 14.72 6.96 3.92
CA GLY A 69 14.48 7.86 5.05
C GLY A 69 12.99 8.22 5.23
N ILE A 70 12.09 7.33 4.83
CA ILE A 70 10.64 7.55 4.95
C ILE A 70 10.21 7.19 6.37
N ALA A 71 9.65 8.16 7.09
CA ALA A 71 9.06 7.95 8.41
C ALA A 71 7.58 7.58 8.28
N LEU A 72 7.17 6.47 8.88
CA LEU A 72 5.75 6.15 9.02
C LEU A 72 5.15 7.00 10.13
N SER A 73 3.98 7.59 9.87
CA SER A 73 3.27 8.47 10.79
C SER A 73 1.80 8.05 10.92
N SER A 74 1.09 8.72 11.81
CA SER A 74 -0.37 8.62 11.96
C SER A 74 -0.97 10.02 11.91
N TYR A 75 -2.26 10.12 11.58
CA TYR A 75 -2.95 11.41 11.51
C TYR A 75 -2.82 12.26 12.78
N GLY A 76 -2.77 11.65 13.97
CA GLY A 76 -2.63 12.37 15.23
C GLY A 76 -1.25 13.01 15.45
N ALA A 77 -0.25 12.65 14.64
CA ALA A 77 1.10 13.23 14.69
C ALA A 77 1.30 14.35 13.64
N LEU A 78 0.32 14.59 12.77
CA LEU A 78 0.33 15.71 11.83
C LEU A 78 -0.20 16.97 12.54
N SER A 79 0.49 18.09 12.34
CA SER A 79 0.21 19.40 12.96
C SER A 79 -0.68 20.29 12.10
#